data_AF-A0A353LW67-F1
#
_entry.id   AF-A0A353LW67-F1
#
_cell.length_a   1.000
_cell.length_b   1.000
_cell.length_c   1.000
_cell.angle_alpha   90.00
_cell.angle_beta   90.00
_cell.angle_gamma   90.00
#
_symmetry.space_group_name_H-M   'P 1'
#
loop_
_entity.id
_entity.type
_entity.pdbx_description
1 polymer ?
#
loop_
_entity_poly.entity_id
_entity_poly.type
_entity_poly.pdbx_seq_one_letter_code
_entity_poly.pdbx_strand_id
1 'polypeptide(L)' 'MQFEVGVTRIFHCPVCDVDTPHTVKTKKGEMYGIICTNCLGGAIVSALDLRIYQLKWEEELQAILDSLVEHPVLDDE' A
#
# COMPACT_ATOMS: atom_id res chain seq x y z
N MET A 1 14.62 -0.34 4.83
CA MET A 1 13.63 -1.31 4.34
C MET A 1 13.87 -1.48 2.85
N GLN A 2 14.17 -2.68 2.36
CA GLN A 2 14.23 -2.94 0.92
C GLN A 2 12.96 -3.67 0.52
N PHE A 3 12.33 -3.27 -0.59
CA PHE A 3 11.12 -3.93 -1.08
C PHE A 3 11.53 -5.06 -2.03
N GLU A 4 11.20 -6.29 -1.70
CA GLU A 4 11.55 -7.44 -2.52
C GLU A 4 10.65 -7.53 -3.76
N VAL A 5 11.20 -8.04 -4.87
CA VAL A 5 10.38 -8.32 -6.06
C VAL A 5 9.37 -9.42 -5.72
N GLY A 6 8.13 -9.25 -6.17
CA GLY A 6 7.03 -10.16 -5.90
C GLY A 6 6.17 -9.78 -4.69
N VAL A 7 6.66 -8.89 -3.80
CA VAL A 7 5.85 -8.41 -2.68
C VAL A 7 4.81 -7.39 -3.14
N THR A 8 3.74 -7.29 -2.36
CA THR A 8 2.68 -6.32 -2.57
C THR A 8 2.78 -5.19 -1.56
N ARG A 9 2.61 -3.95 -2.03
CA ARG A 9 2.58 -2.73 -1.21
C ARG A 9 1.36 -1.89 -1.56
N ILE A 10 0.80 -1.22 -0.55
CA ILE A 10 -0.22 -0.20 -0.79
C ILE A 10 0.48 1.03 -1.36
N PHE A 11 -0.10 1.57 -2.42
CA PHE A 11 0.37 2.78 -3.09
C PHE A 11 -0.81 3.42 -3.81
N HIS A 12 -0.80 4.75 -3.89
CA HIS A 12 -1.79 5.49 -4.64
C HIS A 12 -1.55 5.33 -6.15
N CYS A 13 -2.45 4.66 -6.85
CA CYS A 13 -2.24 4.35 -8.26
C CYS A 13 -2.40 5.60 -9.13
N PRO A 14 -1.38 6.04 -9.90
CA PRO A 14 -1.51 7.22 -10.77
C PRO A 14 -2.38 6.97 -12.01
N VAL A 15 -2.81 5.72 -12.23
CA VAL A 15 -3.62 5.33 -13.39
C VAL A 15 -5.10 5.27 -13.05
N CYS A 16 -5.46 4.67 -11.91
CA CYS A 16 -6.85 4.56 -11.49
C CYS A 16 -7.24 5.47 -10.32
N ASP A 17 -6.31 6.23 -9.76
CA ASP A 17 -6.55 7.22 -8.69
C ASP A 17 -7.11 6.61 -7.39
N VAL A 18 -6.67 5.40 -7.05
CA VAL A 18 -7.11 4.66 -5.87
C VAL A 18 -5.90 4.13 -5.09
N ASP A 19 -5.98 4.20 -3.75
CA ASP A 19 -5.07 3.49 -2.86
C ASP A 19 -5.34 1.99 -2.92
N THR A 20 -4.44 1.28 -3.59
CA THR A 20 -4.65 -0.13 -3.95
C THR A 20 -3.35 -0.89 -3.81
N PRO A 21 -3.41 -2.22 -3.62
CA PRO A 21 -2.22 -3.04 -3.68
C PRO A 21 -1.52 -2.94 -5.04
N HIS A 22 -0.19 -2.91 -5.00
CA HIS A 22 0.68 -2.95 -6.16
C HIS A 22 1.77 -3.99 -5.94
N THR A 23 2.03 -4.84 -6.95
CA THR A 23 3.11 -5.82 -6.90
C THR A 23 4.41 -5.21 -7.40
N VAL A 24 5.50 -5.33 -6.63
CA VAL A 24 6.85 -4.96 -7.07
C VAL A 24 7.33 -5.94 -8.13
N LYS A 25 7.64 -5.46 -9.34
CA LYS A 25 8.12 -6.29 -10.46
C LYS A 25 9.61 -6.16 -10.74
N THR A 26 10.20 -5.01 -10.44
CA THR A 26 11.62 -4.78 -10.67
C THR A 26 12.16 -3.72 -9.73
N LYS A 27 13.48 -3.70 -9.56
CA LYS A 27 14.23 -2.72 -8.77
C LYS A 27 15.50 -2.33 -9.53
N LYS A 28 15.78 -1.02 -9.57
CA LYS A 28 17.06 -0.49 -10.05
C LYS A 28 17.51 0.64 -9.12
N GLY A 29 18.53 0.37 -8.30
CA GLY A 29 18.94 1.29 -7.23
C GLY A 29 17.78 1.53 -6.25
N GLU A 30 17.43 2.79 -6.03
CA GLU A 30 16.31 3.21 -5.17
C GLU A 30 14.98 3.39 -5.93
N MET A 31 14.89 2.96 -7.19
CA MET A 31 13.65 3.01 -7.97
C MET A 31 13.04 1.61 -8.11
N TYR A 32 11.73 1.55 -8.03
CA TYR A 32 10.93 0.32 -8.10
C TYR A 32 9.91 0.43 -9.23
N GLY A 33 9.84 -0.60 -10.06
CA GLY A 33 8.74 -0.78 -10.99
C GLY A 33 7.64 -1.58 -10.31
N ILE A 34 6.44 -1.02 -10.22
CA ILE A 34 5.28 -1.61 -9.56
C ILE A 34 4.12 -1.75 -10.54
N ILE A 35 3.26 -2.75 -10.34
CA ILE A 35 2.04 -2.96 -11.13
C ILE A 35 0.84 -2.96 -10.19
N CYS A 36 -0.14 -2.12 -10.50
CA CYS A 36 -1.41 -2.04 -9.81
C CYS A 36 -2.20 -3.35 -9.95
N THR A 37 -2.67 -3.91 -8.84
CA THR A 37 -3.51 -5.13 -8.89
C THR A 37 -4.95 -4.83 -9.32
N ASN A 38 -5.37 -3.57 -9.27
CA ASN A 38 -6.72 -3.13 -9.63
C ASN A 38 -6.87 -2.84 -11.14
N CYS A 39 -6.04 -1.94 -11.68
CA CYS A 39 -6.13 -1.51 -13.08
C CYS A 39 -5.03 -2.07 -14.00
N LEU A 40 -4.10 -2.86 -13.46
CA LEU A 40 -2.93 -3.41 -14.18
C LEU A 40 -1.95 -2.35 -14.72
N GLY A 41 -2.17 -1.07 -14.39
CA GLY A 41 -1.26 0.03 -14.72
C GLY A 41 0.09 -0.11 -14.04
N GLY A 42 1.16 0.22 -14.77
CA GLY A 42 2.53 0.23 -14.28
C GLY A 42 2.97 1.63 -13.83
N ALA A 43 3.80 1.70 -12.79
CA ALA A 43 4.44 2.93 -12.34
C ALA A 43 5.91 2.69 -11.93
N ILE A 44 6.73 3.73 -12.03
CA ILE A 44 8.08 3.77 -11.49
C ILE A 44 8.08 4.73 -10.30
N VAL A 45 8.46 4.23 -9.13
CA VAL A 45 8.37 4.97 -7.86
C VAL A 45 9.66 4.86 -7.08
N SER A 46 9.98 5.84 -6.24
CA SER A 46 11.17 5.76 -5.39
C SER A 46 10.94 4.90 -4.15
N ALA A 47 12.02 4.43 -3.55
CA ALA A 47 12.01 3.75 -2.25
C ALA A 47 11.38 4.61 -1.16
N LEU A 48 11.64 5.91 -1.22
CA LEU A 48 11.14 6.89 -0.25
C LEU A 48 9.63 7.00 -0.35
N ASP A 49 9.08 7.10 -1.58
CA ASP A 49 7.64 7.19 -1.79
C ASP A 49 6.92 5.96 -1.23
N LEU A 50 7.38 4.75 -1.59
CA LEU A 50 6.81 3.51 -1.07
C LEU A 50 6.86 3.42 0.45
N ARG A 51 7.92 3.96 1.07
CA ARG A 51 8.05 4.00 2.54
C ARG A 51 7.08 4.97 3.18
N ILE A 52 6.89 6.15 2.58
CA ILE A 52 5.91 7.14 3.07
C ILE A 52 4.50 6.56 3.01
N TYR A 53 4.15 5.92 1.89
CA TYR A 53 2.84 5.27 1.75
C TYR A 53 2.63 4.12 2.75
N GLN A 54 3.67 3.30 2.98
CA GLN A 54 3.61 2.23 3.99
C GLN A 54 3.34 2.80 5.40
N LEU A 55 4.03 3.87 5.79
CA LEU A 55 3.83 4.50 7.10
C LEU A 55 2.41 5.06 7.26
N LYS A 56 1.92 5.79 6.24
CA LYS A 56 0.55 6.33 6.25
C LYS A 56 -0.49 5.21 6.37
N TRP A 57 -0.30 4.13 5.61
CA TRP A 57 -1.19 2.99 5.65
C TRP A 57 -1.18 2.29 7.02
N GLU A 58 -0.01 2.14 7.65
CA GLU A 58 0.10 1.59 9.01
C GLU A 58 -0.59 2.47 10.05
N GLU A 59 -0.45 3.80 9.95
CA GLU A 59 -1.14 4.76 10.83
C GLU A 59 -2.66 4.69 10.67
N GLU A 60 -3.16 4.66 9.44
CA GLU A 60 -4.59 4.52 9.15
C GLU A 60 -5.16 3.19 9.64
N LEU A 61 -4.43 2.09 9.42
CA LEU A 61 -4.83 0.77 9.90
C LEU A 61 -4.87 0.74 11.43
N GLN A 62 -3.87 1.30 12.10
CA GLN A 62 -3.85 1.37 13.56
C GLN A 62 -5.05 2.14 14.10
N ALA A 63 -5.38 3.30 13.50
CA ALA A 63 -6.54 4.09 13.90
C ALA A 63 -7.87 3.33 13.72
N ILE A 64 -8.01 2.56 12.64
CA ILE A 64 -9.19 1.70 12.42
C ILE A 64 -9.28 0.61 13.50
N LEU A 65 -8.15 -0.06 13.80
CA LEU A 65 -8.12 -1.12 14.81
C LEU A 65 -8.41 -0.58 16.20
N ASP A 66 -7.84 0.57 16.56
CA ASP A 66 -8.09 1.24 17.84
C ASP A 66 -9.58 1.61 17.97
N SER A 67 -10.18 2.14 16.90
CA SER A 67 -11.61 2.46 16.87
C SER A 67 -12.49 1.22 17.06
N LEU A 68 -12.11 0.07 16.51
CA LEU A 68 -12.85 -1.20 16.71
C LEU A 68 -12.73 -1.74 18.14
N VAL A 69 -11.63 -1.45 18.84
CA VAL A 69 -11.46 -1.80 20.25
C VAL A 69 -12.32 -0.89 21.14
N GLU A 70 -12.39 0.41 20.83
CA GLU A 70 -13.21 1.38 21.56
C GLU A 70 -14.71 1.20 21.31
N HIS A 71 -15.08 0.83 20.09
CA HIS A 71 -16.44 0.58 19.65
C HIS A 71 -16.58 -0.83 19.05
N PRO A 72 -16.61 -1.87 19.90
CA PRO A 72 -16.83 -3.23 19.43
C PRO A 72 -18.14 -3.29 18.66
N VAL A 73 -18.09 -3.85 17.45
CA VAL A 73 -19.30 -4.17 16.69
C VAL A 73 -20.01 -5.27 17.47
N LEU A 74 -21.09 -4.91 18.17
CA LEU A 74 -21.99 -5.89 18.76
C LEU A 74 -22.78 -6.48 17.59
N ASP A 75 -22.52 -7.75 17.28
CA ASP A 75 -23.40 -8.51 16.40
C ASP A 75 -24.74 -8.65 17.12
N ASP A 76 -25.70 -7.78 16.77
CA ASP A 76 -27.10 -7.97 17.14
C ASP A 76 -27.65 -9.11 16.27
N GLU A 77 -27.83 -10.30 16.88
CA GLU A 77 -28.50 -11.46 16.27
C GLU A 77 -29.94 -11.16 15.81
#